data_AF-A0A967LCY5-F1
#
_entry.id   AF-A0A967LCY5-F1
#
_cell.length_a   1.000
_cell.length_b   1.000
_cell.length_c   1.000
_cell.angle_alpha   90.00
_cell.angle_beta   90.00
_cell.angle_gamma   90.00
#
_symmetry.space_group_name_H-M   'P 1'
#
loop_
_entity.id
_entity.type
_entity.pdbx_description
1 polymer ?
#
loop_
_entity_poly.entity_id
_entity_poly.type
_entity_poly.pdbx_seq_one_letter_code
_entity_poly.pdbx_strand_id
1 'polypeptide(L)'
;MPARFLCPGGVLLAAIATAMAAPPAHPVVPGLAAHPDLDPATAGALLLGELNCTSCHAAGDHARWIRRKAAPSPVVAGLRIRPAYLRRFIADPQSAKPGTTMPQVLGQLSEKERAEAVEALTHYLVRSAPKPGPFVPLDPESVARGRKLYHTVGCVACHDPEDRDLADSVPLGPLAEKYHLAHLVRYLEDPLAVRPGGRMPDLGLDHFEAVDIASFLLRDQKGDEPGFTIDDELANRGTGLFKSLGCAECHRAPDEAGKKAAPLRELNPANGCLSGKAGSWPRYSLSDRQTNSIAAALKSKRPHPTPSDEIELIMTRHNCLACHSRDDFGGIAPGRRPWFTTTNVNLGEQASV
;
A
#
# COMPACT_ATOMS: atom_id res chain seq x y z
N MET A 1 -16.85 -59.92 44.24
CA MET A 1 -16.07 -59.27 43.16
C MET A 1 -17.05 -58.54 42.25
N PRO A 2 -17.18 -57.20 42.29
CA PRO A 2 -17.95 -56.47 41.30
C PRO A 2 -17.03 -55.90 40.20
N ALA A 3 -17.50 -56.04 38.95
CA ALA A 3 -16.81 -55.67 37.73
C ALA A 3 -16.69 -54.13 37.58
N ARG A 4 -15.51 -53.67 37.14
CA ARG A 4 -15.24 -52.28 36.77
C ARG A 4 -15.67 -52.03 35.33
N PHE A 5 -16.63 -51.13 35.13
CA PHE A 5 -16.93 -50.54 33.83
C PHE A 5 -15.91 -49.42 33.52
N LEU A 6 -15.21 -49.52 32.39
CA LEU A 6 -14.40 -48.44 31.83
C LEU A 6 -15.30 -47.55 30.96
N CYS A 7 -15.36 -46.25 31.27
CA CYS A 7 -15.88 -45.22 30.37
C CYS A 7 -14.86 -44.98 29.23
N PRO A 8 -15.28 -44.83 27.96
CA PRO A 8 -14.40 -44.41 26.89
C PRO A 8 -14.13 -42.90 27.00
N GLY A 9 -12.85 -42.52 26.91
CA GLY A 9 -12.40 -41.14 27.01
C GLY A 9 -12.95 -40.27 25.87
N GLY A 10 -13.61 -39.18 26.24
CA GLY A 10 -13.98 -38.12 25.31
C GLY A 10 -12.73 -37.39 24.82
N VAL A 11 -12.48 -37.45 23.53
CA VAL A 11 -11.48 -36.61 22.86
C VAL A 11 -12.02 -35.18 22.83
N LEU A 12 -11.43 -34.31 23.65
CA LEU A 12 -11.70 -32.89 23.63
C LEU A 12 -11.06 -32.30 22.35
N LEU A 13 -11.85 -32.10 21.29
CA LEU A 13 -11.42 -31.29 20.15
C LEU A 13 -11.32 -29.83 20.61
N ALA A 14 -10.12 -29.39 20.97
CA ALA A 14 -9.82 -27.98 21.13
C ALA A 14 -9.83 -27.33 19.74
N ALA A 15 -10.87 -26.55 19.44
CA ALA A 15 -10.88 -25.65 18.29
C ALA A 15 -9.78 -24.60 18.50
N ILE A 16 -8.67 -24.74 17.77
CA ILE A 16 -7.62 -23.73 17.70
C ILE A 16 -8.20 -22.57 16.89
N ALA A 17 -8.74 -21.56 17.57
CA ALA A 17 -9.03 -20.28 16.96
C ALA A 17 -7.70 -19.64 16.54
N THR A 18 -7.39 -19.66 15.25
CA THR A 18 -6.29 -18.90 14.67
C THR A 18 -6.59 -17.42 14.88
N ALA A 19 -5.87 -16.77 15.80
CA ALA A 19 -5.95 -15.33 15.98
C ALA A 19 -5.52 -14.63 14.67
N MET A 20 -6.41 -13.79 14.12
CA MET A 20 -6.08 -12.94 12.99
C MET A 20 -4.93 -12.01 13.37
N ALA A 21 -3.95 -11.84 12.48
CA ALA A 21 -2.83 -10.95 12.74
C ALA A 21 -3.34 -9.50 12.84
N ALA A 22 -2.84 -8.73 13.81
CA ALA A 22 -3.21 -7.32 13.91
C ALA A 22 -2.72 -6.54 12.67
N PRO A 23 -3.52 -5.60 12.13
CA PRO A 23 -3.14 -4.85 10.95
C PRO A 23 -1.88 -4.01 11.21
N PRO A 24 -1.04 -3.78 10.18
CA PRO A 24 0.22 -3.07 10.36
C PRO A 24 -0.01 -1.60 10.76
N ALA A 25 0.54 -1.22 11.91
CA ALA A 25 0.50 0.16 12.43
C ALA A 25 1.55 1.09 11.80
N HIS A 26 2.38 0.58 10.88
CA HIS A 26 3.45 1.33 10.22
C HIS A 26 3.42 1.12 8.70
N PRO A 27 3.98 2.04 7.90
CA PRO A 27 4.05 1.89 6.44
C PRO A 27 4.69 0.56 6.03
N VAL A 28 4.04 -0.19 5.14
CA VAL A 28 4.56 -1.46 4.63
C VAL A 28 5.28 -1.23 3.30
N VAL A 29 6.53 -1.65 3.23
CA VAL A 29 7.33 -1.75 2.01
C VAL A 29 7.61 -3.24 1.80
N PRO A 30 6.85 -3.94 0.94
CA PRO A 30 6.85 -5.41 0.87
C PRO A 30 8.25 -6.02 0.73
N GLY A 31 9.08 -5.45 -0.13
CA GLY A 31 10.44 -5.95 -0.34
C GLY A 31 11.33 -5.93 0.89
N LEU A 32 11.16 -4.96 1.78
CA LEU A 32 11.92 -4.91 3.04
C LEU A 32 11.44 -5.97 4.03
N ALA A 33 10.18 -6.39 3.96
CA ALA A 33 9.68 -7.51 4.74
C ALA A 33 10.25 -8.85 4.21
N ALA A 34 10.41 -8.97 2.90
CA ALA A 34 11.03 -10.13 2.24
C ALA A 34 12.57 -10.16 2.35
N HIS A 35 13.20 -9.08 2.82
CA HIS A 35 14.65 -8.97 2.99
C HIS A 35 15.02 -8.39 4.38
N PRO A 36 14.76 -9.12 5.47
CA PRO A 36 14.89 -8.59 6.83
C PRO A 36 16.33 -8.27 7.26
N ASP A 37 17.31 -8.95 6.66
CA ASP A 37 18.73 -8.83 7.01
C ASP A 37 19.50 -7.82 6.15
N LEU A 38 18.79 -7.04 5.34
CA LEU A 38 19.38 -6.00 4.51
C LEU A 38 20.14 -4.98 5.39
N ASP A 39 21.33 -4.57 4.96
CA ASP A 39 22.13 -3.56 5.65
C ASP A 39 21.26 -2.33 6.02
N PRO A 40 21.29 -1.86 7.28
CA PRO A 40 20.41 -0.77 7.73
C PRO A 40 20.49 0.50 6.89
N ALA A 41 21.66 0.86 6.35
CA ALA A 41 21.79 2.05 5.51
C ALA A 41 21.20 1.81 4.10
N THR A 42 21.30 0.60 3.55
CA THR A 42 20.60 0.22 2.30
C THR A 42 19.08 0.19 2.50
N ALA A 43 18.60 -0.42 3.58
CA ALA A 43 17.19 -0.42 3.95
C ALA A 43 16.65 1.02 4.14
N GLY A 44 17.43 1.89 4.79
CA GLY A 44 17.08 3.30 4.97
C GLY A 44 17.04 4.07 3.66
N ALA A 45 17.96 3.83 2.73
CA ALA A 45 17.94 4.44 1.39
C ALA A 45 16.69 4.03 0.59
N LEU A 46 16.26 2.77 0.70
CA LEU A 46 14.99 2.30 0.14
C LEU A 46 13.79 3.00 0.79
N LEU A 47 13.75 3.11 2.12
CA LEU A 47 12.69 3.81 2.84
C LEU A 47 12.61 5.29 2.44
N LEU A 48 13.74 5.99 2.32
CA LEU A 48 13.79 7.39 1.86
C LEU A 48 13.18 7.57 0.46
N GLY A 49 13.28 6.56 -0.40
CA GLY A 49 12.67 6.52 -1.73
C GLY A 49 11.19 6.15 -1.71
N GLU A 50 10.84 5.08 -0.99
CA GLU A 50 9.48 4.52 -0.92
C GLU A 50 8.49 5.39 -0.15
N LEU A 51 8.98 6.10 0.88
CA LEU A 51 8.21 7.07 1.67
C LEU A 51 8.26 8.49 1.08
N ASN A 52 8.93 8.64 -0.06
CA ASN A 52 9.00 9.88 -0.84
C ASN A 52 9.66 11.07 -0.12
N CYS A 53 10.58 10.82 0.82
CA CYS A 53 11.27 11.86 1.59
C CYS A 53 12.01 12.85 0.69
N THR A 54 12.50 12.38 -0.46
CA THR A 54 13.23 13.20 -1.42
C THR A 54 12.36 14.17 -2.21
N SER A 55 11.02 14.12 -2.08
CA SER A 55 10.13 15.13 -2.66
C SER A 55 10.40 16.53 -2.12
N CYS A 56 10.63 16.63 -0.80
CA CYS A 56 10.94 17.89 -0.12
C CYS A 56 12.44 18.04 0.13
N HIS A 57 13.13 16.97 0.53
CA HIS A 57 14.54 17.02 0.90
C HIS A 57 15.46 16.72 -0.29
N ALA A 58 16.36 17.65 -0.62
CA ALA A 58 17.35 17.38 -1.66
C ALA A 58 18.27 16.23 -1.23
N ALA A 59 18.38 15.20 -2.10
CA ALA A 59 19.13 14.00 -1.78
C ALA A 59 20.66 14.23 -1.76
N GLY A 60 21.16 15.16 -2.59
CA GLY A 60 22.59 15.41 -2.74
C GLY A 60 23.33 14.13 -3.13
N ASP A 61 24.42 13.83 -2.43
CA ASP A 61 25.24 12.64 -2.67
C ASP A 61 24.47 11.31 -2.45
N HIS A 62 23.40 11.33 -1.66
CA HIS A 62 22.53 10.16 -1.44
C HIS A 62 21.67 9.80 -2.66
N ALA A 63 21.57 10.68 -3.67
CA ALA A 63 20.71 10.48 -4.85
C ALA A 63 21.04 9.19 -5.63
N ARG A 64 22.26 8.67 -5.48
CA ARG A 64 22.71 7.45 -6.15
C ARG A 64 22.10 6.18 -5.55
N TRP A 65 21.81 6.22 -4.25
CA TRP A 65 21.20 5.11 -3.50
C TRP A 65 19.68 5.20 -3.44
N ILE A 66 19.12 6.41 -3.61
CA ILE A 66 17.70 6.68 -3.41
C ILE A 66 17.00 6.87 -4.75
N ARG A 67 16.06 5.97 -5.07
CA ARG A 67 15.12 6.16 -6.18
C ARG A 67 13.76 6.54 -5.63
N ARG A 68 13.26 7.70 -6.04
CA ARG A 68 11.97 8.23 -5.59
C ARG A 68 10.82 7.40 -6.16
N LYS A 69 9.89 6.98 -5.30
CA LYS A 69 8.61 6.44 -5.73
C LYS A 69 7.69 7.56 -6.22
N ALA A 70 7.17 7.43 -7.43
CA ALA A 70 6.15 8.35 -7.91
C ALA A 70 4.86 8.17 -7.08
N ALA A 71 4.37 9.24 -6.44
CA ALA A 71 3.07 9.16 -5.78
C ALA A 71 1.94 9.10 -6.83
N PRO A 72 0.78 8.52 -6.48
CA PRO A 72 -0.38 8.54 -7.36
C PRO A 72 -0.80 9.97 -7.68
N SER A 73 -1.06 10.26 -8.96
CA SER A 73 -1.69 11.51 -9.32
C SER A 73 -3.19 11.42 -8.99
N PRO A 74 -3.75 12.37 -8.23
CA PRO A 74 -5.18 12.42 -7.99
C PRO A 74 -5.99 12.75 -9.26
N VAL A 75 -5.32 13.25 -10.31
CA VAL A 75 -5.92 13.70 -11.58
C VAL A 75 -5.76 12.66 -12.69
N VAL A 76 -4.95 11.61 -12.49
CA VAL A 76 -4.78 10.56 -13.52
C VAL A 76 -6.05 9.71 -13.62
N ALA A 77 -6.51 9.56 -14.86
CA ALA A 77 -7.66 8.76 -15.26
C ALA A 77 -7.53 7.31 -14.76
N GLY A 78 -8.18 7.00 -13.62
CA GLY A 78 -8.23 5.65 -13.07
C GLY A 78 -8.43 5.57 -11.56
N LEU A 79 -8.17 6.64 -10.81
CA LEU A 79 -8.29 6.64 -9.34
C LEU A 79 -9.54 7.38 -8.85
N ARG A 80 -10.73 6.96 -9.30
CA ARG A 80 -11.96 7.37 -8.62
C ARG A 80 -12.14 6.50 -7.38
N ILE A 81 -12.04 7.16 -6.23
CA ILE A 81 -12.29 6.57 -4.92
C ILE A 81 -13.61 7.13 -4.39
N ARG A 82 -14.38 6.29 -3.70
CA ARG A 82 -15.64 6.63 -3.04
C ARG A 82 -15.45 7.80 -2.05
N PRO A 83 -16.21 8.90 -2.15
CA PRO A 83 -16.02 10.10 -1.34
C PRO A 83 -15.95 9.87 0.17
N ALA A 84 -16.79 9.00 0.73
CA ALA A 84 -16.76 8.68 2.16
C ALA A 84 -15.44 8.04 2.59
N TYR A 85 -14.89 7.12 1.78
CA TYR A 85 -13.57 6.56 2.04
C TYR A 85 -12.49 7.62 1.87
N LEU A 86 -12.56 8.45 0.84
CA LEU A 86 -11.58 9.51 0.59
C LEU A 86 -11.49 10.47 1.79
N ARG A 87 -12.64 10.87 2.32
CA ARG A 87 -12.75 11.70 3.53
C ARG A 87 -12.03 11.06 4.73
N ARG A 88 -12.32 9.78 5.02
CA ARG A 88 -11.64 9.03 6.10
C ARG A 88 -10.13 8.91 5.87
N PHE A 89 -9.73 8.62 4.63
CA PHE A 89 -8.34 8.42 4.26
C PHE A 89 -7.50 9.70 4.35
N ILE A 90 -8.05 10.86 3.97
CA ILE A 90 -7.38 12.15 4.16
C ILE A 90 -7.31 12.51 5.66
N ALA A 91 -8.38 12.22 6.41
CA ALA A 91 -8.44 12.50 7.84
C ALA A 91 -7.44 11.67 8.65
N ASP A 92 -7.27 10.39 8.34
CA ASP A 92 -6.29 9.49 8.94
C ASP A 92 -5.94 8.32 7.99
N PRO A 93 -4.83 8.42 7.23
CA PRO A 93 -4.46 7.41 6.25
C PRO A 93 -4.19 6.02 6.83
N GLN A 94 -3.53 5.91 8.00
CA GLN A 94 -3.19 4.61 8.58
C GLN A 94 -4.43 3.91 9.14
N SER A 95 -5.33 4.67 9.75
CA SER A 95 -6.62 4.12 10.23
C SER A 95 -7.48 3.62 9.06
N ALA A 96 -7.59 4.40 7.98
CA ALA A 96 -8.39 4.03 6.82
C ALA A 96 -7.76 2.95 5.93
N LYS A 97 -6.42 2.91 5.84
CA LYS A 97 -5.67 1.85 5.16
C LYS A 97 -4.39 1.51 5.92
N PRO A 98 -4.42 0.51 6.81
CA PRO A 98 -3.23 0.04 7.49
C PRO A 98 -2.11 -0.31 6.52
N GLY A 99 -0.88 0.06 6.89
CA GLY A 99 0.31 -0.17 6.07
C GLY A 99 0.48 0.80 4.89
N THR A 100 -0.36 1.82 4.73
CA THR A 100 -0.19 2.83 3.67
C THR A 100 1.15 3.57 3.81
N THR A 101 1.73 4.01 2.69
CA THR A 101 2.91 4.89 2.69
C THR A 101 2.54 6.37 2.74
N MET A 102 1.25 6.72 2.66
CA MET A 102 0.78 8.10 2.81
C MET A 102 0.82 8.50 4.29
N PRO A 103 1.58 9.54 4.66
CA PRO A 103 1.63 10.02 6.04
C PRO A 103 0.39 10.84 6.40
N GLN A 104 0.19 11.06 7.69
CA GLN A 104 -0.75 12.06 8.18
C GLN A 104 -0.17 13.46 7.96
N VAL A 105 -0.80 14.29 7.13
CA VAL A 105 -0.33 15.64 6.73
C VAL A 105 -1.11 16.79 7.37
N LEU A 106 -2.18 16.47 8.10
CA LEU A 106 -3.07 17.45 8.74
C LEU A 106 -2.89 17.49 10.27
N GLY A 107 -1.87 16.81 10.80
CA GLY A 107 -1.69 16.62 12.24
C GLY A 107 -1.37 17.88 13.03
N GLN A 108 -1.00 18.97 12.35
CA GLN A 108 -0.76 20.30 12.93
C GLN A 108 -2.03 21.14 13.12
N LEU A 109 -3.14 20.76 12.45
CA LEU A 109 -4.39 21.50 12.52
C LEU A 109 -5.17 21.11 13.78
N SER A 110 -5.95 22.05 14.33
CA SER A 110 -6.95 21.70 15.34
C SER A 110 -7.97 20.71 14.78
N GLU A 111 -8.71 20.03 15.64
CA GLU A 111 -9.73 19.06 15.20
C GLU A 111 -10.75 19.68 14.23
N LYS A 112 -11.22 20.90 14.54
CA LYS A 112 -12.15 21.65 13.70
C LYS A 112 -11.53 22.01 12.35
N GLU A 113 -10.34 22.61 12.34
CA GLU A 113 -9.65 22.99 11.10
C GLU A 113 -9.33 21.77 10.24
N ARG A 114 -8.95 20.65 10.86
CA ARG A 114 -8.71 19.38 10.18
C ARG A 114 -9.99 18.87 9.53
N ALA A 115 -11.12 18.86 10.23
CA ALA A 115 -12.39 18.42 9.67
C ALA A 115 -12.82 19.28 8.47
N GLU A 116 -12.70 20.60 8.58
CA GLU A 116 -12.99 21.53 7.48
C GLU A 116 -12.04 21.33 6.28
N ALA A 117 -10.74 21.13 6.55
CA ALA A 117 -9.74 20.90 5.51
C ALA A 117 -9.99 19.57 4.78
N VAL A 118 -10.31 18.50 5.53
CA VAL A 118 -10.68 17.20 4.99
C VAL A 118 -11.89 17.31 4.06
N GLU A 119 -12.92 18.05 4.47
CA GLU A 119 -14.12 18.23 3.64
C GLU A 119 -13.78 18.97 2.34
N ALA A 120 -13.13 20.13 2.43
CA ALA A 120 -12.73 20.92 1.27
C ALA A 120 -11.82 20.14 0.29
N LEU A 121 -10.83 19.41 0.82
CA LEU A 121 -9.95 18.54 0.03
C LEU A 121 -10.73 17.41 -0.65
N THR A 122 -11.73 16.83 0.03
CA THR A 122 -12.59 15.79 -0.56
C THR A 122 -13.35 16.33 -1.77
N HIS A 123 -13.99 17.50 -1.65
CA HIS A 123 -14.68 18.15 -2.77
C HIS A 123 -13.75 18.44 -3.94
N TYR A 124 -12.56 18.99 -3.66
CA TYR A 124 -11.55 19.25 -4.69
C TYR A 124 -11.16 17.98 -5.46
N LEU A 125 -10.78 16.92 -4.73
CA LEU A 125 -10.30 15.68 -5.33
C LEU A 125 -11.40 14.93 -6.08
N VAL A 126 -12.63 14.96 -5.57
CA VAL A 126 -13.79 14.40 -6.28
C VAL A 126 -14.07 15.17 -7.57
N ARG A 127 -13.98 16.51 -7.54
CA ARG A 127 -14.14 17.37 -8.73
C ARG A 127 -13.07 17.12 -9.79
N SER A 128 -11.83 16.85 -9.37
CA SER A 128 -10.71 16.59 -10.27
C SER A 128 -10.66 15.16 -10.81
N ALA A 129 -11.46 14.24 -10.29
CA ALA A 129 -11.50 12.85 -10.73
C ALA A 129 -12.51 12.62 -11.87
N PRO A 130 -12.34 11.57 -12.70
CA PRO A 130 -13.35 11.16 -13.66
C PRO A 130 -14.71 10.87 -12.99
N LYS A 131 -15.81 11.15 -13.70
CA LYS A 131 -17.15 10.82 -13.20
C LYS A 131 -17.28 9.31 -12.95
N PRO A 132 -17.96 8.89 -11.87
CA PRO A 132 -18.24 7.47 -11.66
C PRO A 132 -19.12 6.95 -12.81
N GLY A 133 -18.90 5.69 -13.20
CA GLY A 133 -19.89 4.94 -13.96
C GLY A 133 -21.12 4.65 -13.09
N PRO A 134 -22.24 4.20 -13.69
CA PRO A 134 -23.42 3.81 -12.92
C PRO A 134 -23.07 2.73 -11.91
N PHE A 135 -23.76 2.73 -10.77
CA PHE A 135 -23.72 1.58 -9.88
C PHE A 135 -24.31 0.36 -10.59
N VAL A 136 -23.56 -0.74 -10.56
CA VAL A 136 -23.97 -2.02 -11.13
C VAL A 136 -24.02 -3.02 -9.97
N PRO A 137 -25.19 -3.59 -9.66
CA PRO A 137 -25.28 -4.71 -8.72
C PRO A 137 -24.35 -5.84 -9.15
N LEU A 138 -23.62 -6.42 -8.21
CA LEU A 138 -22.68 -7.48 -8.51
C LEU A 138 -23.43 -8.78 -8.79
N ASP A 139 -23.12 -9.41 -9.92
CA ASP A 139 -23.63 -10.73 -10.28
C ASP A 139 -22.98 -11.81 -9.40
N PRO A 140 -23.74 -12.66 -8.68
CA PRO A 140 -23.19 -13.73 -7.87
C PRO A 140 -22.32 -14.72 -8.65
N GLU A 141 -22.63 -14.97 -9.94
CA GLU A 141 -21.79 -15.85 -10.75
C GLU A 141 -20.43 -15.21 -11.06
N SER A 142 -20.40 -13.93 -11.41
CA SER A 142 -19.15 -13.14 -11.51
C SER A 142 -18.33 -13.17 -10.22
N VAL A 143 -18.97 -13.04 -9.05
CA VAL A 143 -18.27 -13.17 -7.76
C VAL A 143 -17.64 -14.55 -7.61
N ALA A 144 -18.36 -15.62 -7.95
CA ALA A 144 -17.86 -16.98 -7.85
C ALA A 144 -16.70 -17.26 -8.83
N ARG A 145 -16.80 -16.80 -10.08
CA ARG A 145 -15.71 -16.89 -11.08
C ARG A 145 -14.50 -16.06 -10.66
N GLY A 146 -14.73 -14.84 -10.17
CA GLY A 146 -13.70 -13.95 -9.65
C GLY A 146 -12.94 -14.52 -8.48
N ARG A 147 -13.64 -15.20 -7.55
CA ARG A 147 -13.01 -15.93 -6.43
C ARG A 147 -12.04 -16.99 -6.95
N LYS A 148 -12.45 -17.77 -7.95
CA LYS A 148 -11.59 -18.80 -8.56
C LYS A 148 -10.37 -18.13 -9.21
N LEU A 149 -10.60 -17.14 -10.06
CA LEU A 149 -9.53 -16.41 -10.76
C LEU A 149 -8.52 -15.81 -9.78
N TYR A 150 -8.98 -15.12 -8.73
CA TYR A 150 -8.12 -14.52 -7.70
C TYR A 150 -7.09 -15.52 -7.12
N HIS A 151 -7.49 -16.77 -6.93
CA HIS A 151 -6.63 -17.82 -6.39
C HIS A 151 -5.80 -18.55 -7.45
N THR A 152 -6.05 -18.35 -8.75
CA THR A 152 -5.35 -19.08 -9.83
C THR A 152 -4.48 -18.19 -10.72
N VAL A 153 -4.79 -16.90 -10.86
CA VAL A 153 -4.03 -15.96 -11.72
C VAL A 153 -2.87 -15.28 -10.99
N GLY A 154 -2.60 -15.67 -9.74
CA GLY A 154 -1.43 -15.23 -8.98
C GLY A 154 -1.68 -14.05 -8.04
N CYS A 155 -2.93 -13.60 -7.81
CA CYS A 155 -3.18 -12.52 -6.85
C CYS A 155 -2.69 -12.88 -5.43
N VAL A 156 -2.92 -14.14 -5.04
CA VAL A 156 -2.47 -14.74 -3.77
C VAL A 156 -0.96 -14.95 -3.67
N ALA A 157 -0.19 -14.70 -4.74
CA ALA A 157 1.28 -14.68 -4.66
C ALA A 157 1.79 -13.44 -3.89
N CYS A 158 0.98 -12.38 -3.79
CA CYS A 158 1.33 -11.18 -3.03
C CYS A 158 0.27 -10.80 -1.99
N HIS A 159 -1.01 -11.09 -2.24
CA HIS A 159 -2.12 -10.76 -1.35
C HIS A 159 -2.55 -11.97 -0.52
N ASP A 160 -3.37 -11.72 0.50
CA ASP A 160 -3.93 -12.79 1.33
C ASP A 160 -4.91 -13.66 0.52
N PRO A 161 -4.86 -15.00 0.66
CA PRO A 161 -6.00 -15.82 0.25
C PRO A 161 -7.25 -15.43 1.05
N GLU A 162 -8.45 -15.70 0.51
CA GLU A 162 -9.70 -15.19 1.10
C GLU A 162 -9.87 -15.55 2.60
N ASP A 163 -9.53 -16.79 2.95
CA ASP A 163 -9.87 -17.36 4.25
C ASP A 163 -8.69 -17.30 5.26
N ARG A 164 -7.61 -16.57 4.95
CA ARG A 164 -6.41 -16.56 5.80
C ARG A 164 -5.51 -15.35 5.57
N ASP A 165 -5.08 -14.74 6.68
CA ASP A 165 -4.01 -13.74 6.66
C ASP A 165 -2.61 -14.41 6.69
N LEU A 166 -1.72 -13.96 5.82
CA LEU A 166 -0.31 -14.33 5.77
C LEU A 166 0.54 -13.13 6.20
N ALA A 167 1.55 -13.38 7.03
CA ALA A 167 2.39 -12.33 7.61
C ALA A 167 3.17 -11.51 6.57
N ASP A 168 3.43 -12.10 5.40
CA ASP A 168 4.17 -11.51 4.27
C ASP A 168 3.24 -10.90 3.19
N SER A 169 1.93 -10.86 3.42
CA SER A 169 0.98 -10.31 2.45
C SER A 169 1.03 -8.80 2.34
N VAL A 170 0.79 -8.33 1.11
CA VAL A 170 0.47 -6.95 0.83
C VAL A 170 -1.02 -6.72 1.14
N PRO A 171 -1.37 -5.90 2.15
CA PRO A 171 -2.76 -5.75 2.56
C PRO A 171 -3.57 -4.95 1.52
N LEU A 172 -4.68 -5.55 1.07
CA LEU A 172 -5.64 -4.90 0.16
C LEU A 172 -6.39 -3.75 0.83
N GLY A 173 -6.73 -3.91 2.11
CA GLY A 173 -7.63 -3.01 2.84
C GLY A 173 -9.09 -3.14 2.40
N PRO A 174 -9.98 -2.24 2.83
CA PRO A 174 -11.42 -2.35 2.58
C PRO A 174 -11.78 -1.89 1.15
N LEU A 175 -11.53 -2.73 0.15
CA LEU A 175 -11.72 -2.37 -1.27
C LEU A 175 -13.18 -2.02 -1.60
N ALA A 176 -14.15 -2.75 -1.04
CA ALA A 176 -15.59 -2.50 -1.18
C ALA A 176 -16.02 -1.10 -0.72
N GLU A 177 -15.30 -0.51 0.24
CA GLU A 177 -15.54 0.85 0.70
C GLU A 177 -14.85 1.91 -0.16
N LYS A 178 -13.79 1.51 -0.89
CA LYS A 178 -12.87 2.40 -1.57
C LYS A 178 -13.20 2.59 -3.05
N TYR A 179 -13.49 1.51 -3.76
CA TYR A 179 -13.58 1.54 -5.22
C TYR A 179 -15.02 1.42 -5.72
N HIS A 180 -15.24 1.95 -6.91
CA HIS A 180 -16.37 1.53 -7.76
C HIS A 180 -15.90 0.44 -8.72
N LEU A 181 -16.79 -0.48 -9.11
CA LEU A 181 -16.49 -1.61 -9.98
C LEU A 181 -15.66 -1.22 -11.21
N ALA A 182 -16.18 -0.32 -12.05
CA ALA A 182 -15.52 0.10 -13.29
C ALA A 182 -14.09 0.63 -13.09
N HIS A 183 -13.80 1.24 -11.93
CA HIS A 183 -12.47 1.78 -11.64
C HIS A 183 -11.52 0.73 -11.07
N LEU A 184 -12.05 -0.26 -10.34
CA LEU A 184 -11.24 -1.41 -9.95
C LEU A 184 -10.90 -2.27 -11.17
N VAL A 185 -11.85 -2.47 -12.09
CA VAL A 185 -11.61 -3.16 -13.38
C VAL A 185 -10.48 -2.48 -14.15
N ARG A 186 -10.59 -1.17 -14.39
CA ARG A 186 -9.52 -0.39 -15.06
C ARG A 186 -8.17 -0.48 -14.34
N TYR A 187 -8.16 -0.56 -13.01
CA TYR A 187 -6.92 -0.73 -12.25
C TYR A 187 -6.33 -2.14 -12.43
N LEU A 188 -7.15 -3.18 -12.53
CA LEU A 188 -6.70 -4.55 -12.72
C LEU A 188 -6.22 -4.82 -14.16
N GLU A 189 -6.82 -4.14 -15.15
CA GLU A 189 -6.41 -4.22 -16.57
C GLU A 189 -5.04 -3.59 -16.84
N ASP A 190 -4.73 -2.44 -16.21
CA ASP A 190 -3.41 -1.81 -16.33
C ASP A 190 -3.01 -1.09 -15.02
N PRO A 191 -2.47 -1.85 -14.04
CA PRO A 191 -2.12 -1.32 -12.73
C PRO A 191 -1.09 -0.20 -12.78
N LEU A 192 -0.15 -0.25 -13.73
CA LEU A 192 0.96 0.70 -13.84
C LEU A 192 0.57 1.97 -14.60
N ALA A 193 -0.37 1.93 -15.54
CA ALA A 193 -0.94 3.16 -16.10
C ALA A 193 -1.74 3.95 -15.05
N VAL A 194 -2.50 3.25 -14.19
CA VAL A 194 -3.28 3.90 -13.12
C VAL A 194 -2.38 4.31 -11.95
N ARG A 195 -1.36 3.52 -11.62
CA ARG A 195 -0.37 3.82 -10.57
C ARG A 195 1.05 3.55 -11.07
N PRO A 196 1.70 4.51 -11.74
CA PRO A 196 3.07 4.33 -12.25
C PRO A 196 4.12 4.03 -11.18
N GLY A 197 3.90 4.49 -9.94
CA GLY A 197 4.74 4.15 -8.79
C GLY A 197 4.33 2.90 -8.04
N GLY A 198 3.36 2.12 -8.55
CA GLY A 198 2.87 0.87 -7.97
C GLY A 198 3.88 -0.28 -8.10
N ARG A 199 3.57 -1.41 -7.46
CA ARG A 199 4.37 -2.65 -7.52
C ARG A 199 3.57 -3.86 -8.02
N MET A 200 2.26 -3.71 -8.16
CA MET A 200 1.42 -4.74 -8.77
C MET A 200 1.76 -4.80 -10.27
N PRO A 201 2.21 -5.95 -10.79
CA PRO A 201 2.46 -6.12 -12.21
C PRO A 201 1.14 -6.20 -12.98
N ASP A 202 1.21 -6.01 -14.29
CA ASP A 202 0.14 -6.44 -15.19
C ASP A 202 0.10 -7.98 -15.19
N LEU A 203 -1.07 -8.54 -14.87
CA LEU A 203 -1.30 -9.99 -14.82
C LEU A 203 -1.81 -10.54 -16.16
N GLY A 204 -1.95 -9.70 -17.19
CA GLY A 204 -2.43 -10.10 -18.52
C GLY A 204 -3.91 -10.47 -18.55
N LEU A 205 -4.71 -9.92 -17.63
CA LEU A 205 -6.14 -10.18 -17.53
C LEU A 205 -6.89 -9.59 -18.71
N ASP A 206 -7.85 -10.33 -19.25
CA ASP A 206 -8.83 -9.72 -20.15
C ASP A 206 -9.87 -8.89 -19.36
N HIS A 207 -10.72 -8.16 -20.09
CA HIS A 207 -11.75 -7.31 -19.49
C HIS A 207 -12.71 -8.09 -18.59
N PHE A 208 -13.13 -9.29 -19.00
CA PHE A 208 -14.12 -10.09 -18.27
C PHE A 208 -13.50 -10.71 -17.02
N GLU A 209 -12.26 -11.18 -17.11
CA GLU A 209 -11.49 -11.65 -15.95
C GLU A 209 -11.30 -10.52 -14.92
N ALA A 210 -10.98 -9.31 -15.37
CA ALA A 210 -10.87 -8.13 -14.51
C ALA A 210 -12.22 -7.78 -13.86
N VAL A 211 -13.33 -7.87 -14.60
CA VAL A 211 -14.71 -7.68 -14.06
C VAL A 211 -15.05 -8.71 -13.00
N ASP A 212 -14.78 -9.99 -13.25
CA ASP A 212 -15.08 -11.07 -12.32
C ASP A 212 -14.25 -10.91 -11.03
N ILE A 213 -12.92 -10.69 -11.14
CA ILE A 213 -12.05 -10.46 -9.98
C ILE A 213 -12.48 -9.20 -9.21
N ALA A 214 -12.78 -8.10 -9.90
CA ALA A 214 -13.26 -6.88 -9.25
C ALA A 214 -14.59 -7.12 -8.52
N SER A 215 -15.50 -7.90 -9.10
CA SER A 215 -16.77 -8.28 -8.46
C SER A 215 -16.51 -9.07 -7.18
N PHE A 216 -15.60 -10.04 -7.20
CA PHE A 216 -15.20 -10.77 -6.01
C PHE A 216 -14.59 -9.88 -4.91
N LEU A 217 -13.69 -8.96 -5.29
CA LEU A 217 -13.05 -8.03 -4.35
C LEU A 217 -14.01 -6.98 -3.77
N LEU A 218 -15.14 -6.74 -4.43
CA LEU A 218 -16.17 -5.79 -4.02
C LEU A 218 -17.44 -6.45 -3.47
N ARG A 219 -17.45 -7.78 -3.26
CA ARG A 219 -18.64 -8.56 -2.86
C ARG A 219 -19.38 -8.03 -1.62
N ASP A 220 -18.66 -7.36 -0.71
CA ASP A 220 -19.22 -6.77 0.51
C ASP A 220 -19.72 -5.32 0.33
N GLN A 221 -19.77 -4.81 -0.91
CA GLN A 221 -20.21 -3.46 -1.19
C GLN A 221 -21.71 -3.31 -0.89
N LYS A 222 -22.05 -2.47 0.10
CA LYS A 222 -23.42 -2.27 0.62
C LYS A 222 -24.34 -1.43 -0.28
N GLY A 223 -24.07 -1.36 -1.58
CA GLY A 223 -24.82 -0.57 -2.56
C GLY A 223 -24.09 0.69 -3.04
N ASP A 224 -24.84 1.55 -3.75
CA ASP A 224 -24.31 2.83 -4.20
C ASP A 224 -24.06 3.77 -3.01
N GLU A 225 -23.06 4.64 -3.13
CA GLU A 225 -22.92 5.73 -2.15
C GLU A 225 -24.06 6.74 -2.39
N PRO A 226 -24.63 7.35 -1.34
CA PRO A 226 -25.45 8.54 -1.53
C PRO A 226 -24.73 9.50 -2.47
N GLY A 227 -25.44 10.03 -3.47
CA GLY A 227 -24.86 10.91 -4.48
C GLY A 227 -24.06 12.03 -3.82
N PHE A 228 -22.75 12.08 -4.09
CA PHE A 228 -21.89 13.17 -3.60
C PHE A 228 -22.04 14.36 -4.55
N THR A 229 -22.73 15.39 -4.09
CA THR A 229 -22.82 16.67 -4.80
C THR A 229 -21.57 17.49 -4.48
N ILE A 230 -20.83 17.87 -5.52
CA ILE A 230 -19.67 18.75 -5.39
C ILE A 230 -20.18 20.14 -5.03
N ASP A 231 -19.62 20.68 -3.95
CA ASP A 231 -19.73 22.09 -3.58
C ASP A 231 -18.51 22.84 -4.17
N ASP A 232 -18.76 23.77 -5.08
CA ASP A 232 -17.69 24.48 -5.78
C ASP A 232 -16.89 25.42 -4.87
N GLU A 233 -17.50 25.99 -3.84
CA GLU A 233 -16.79 26.82 -2.86
C GLU A 233 -15.81 25.97 -2.05
N LEU A 234 -16.28 24.83 -1.54
CA LEU A 234 -15.43 23.87 -0.84
C LEU A 234 -14.36 23.29 -1.75
N ALA A 235 -14.68 22.96 -3.00
CA ALA A 235 -13.70 22.45 -3.96
C ALA A 235 -12.62 23.50 -4.29
N ASN A 236 -12.98 24.78 -4.40
CA ASN A 236 -12.02 25.86 -4.61
C ASN A 236 -11.13 26.08 -3.37
N ARG A 237 -11.71 26.07 -2.18
CA ARG A 237 -10.94 26.07 -0.91
C ARG A 237 -10.00 24.88 -0.85
N GLY A 238 -10.45 23.70 -1.26
CA GLY A 238 -9.67 22.47 -1.33
C GLY A 238 -8.45 22.58 -2.24
N THR A 239 -8.58 23.22 -3.40
CA THR A 239 -7.43 23.51 -4.28
C THR A 239 -6.36 24.32 -3.55
N GLY A 240 -6.76 25.39 -2.85
CA GLY A 240 -5.84 26.23 -2.09
C GLY A 240 -5.15 25.46 -0.95
N LEU A 241 -5.93 24.66 -0.22
CA LEU A 241 -5.43 23.81 0.86
C LEU A 241 -4.47 22.74 0.36
N PHE A 242 -4.73 22.12 -0.79
CA PHE A 242 -3.86 21.12 -1.38
C PHE A 242 -2.44 21.65 -1.60
N LYS A 243 -2.32 22.92 -2.00
CA LYS A 243 -1.04 23.62 -2.13
C LYS A 243 -0.46 24.02 -0.77
N SER A 244 -1.24 24.69 0.08
CA SER A 244 -0.72 25.25 1.34
C SER A 244 -0.27 24.18 2.34
N LEU A 245 -0.91 23.01 2.32
CA LEU A 245 -0.59 21.86 3.17
C LEU A 245 0.49 20.95 2.57
N GLY A 246 1.03 21.29 1.39
CA GLY A 246 2.13 20.54 0.77
C GLY A 246 1.72 19.19 0.17
N CYS A 247 0.45 18.99 -0.17
CA CYS A 247 0.02 17.76 -0.84
C CYS A 247 0.72 17.62 -2.21
N ALA A 248 0.91 18.74 -2.90
CA ALA A 248 1.57 18.83 -4.21
C ALA A 248 3.06 18.41 -4.20
N GLU A 249 3.70 18.34 -3.03
CA GLU A 249 5.10 17.91 -2.91
C GLU A 249 5.28 16.43 -3.28
N CYS A 250 4.29 15.63 -2.89
CA CYS A 250 4.26 14.20 -3.17
C CYS A 250 3.35 13.90 -4.36
N HIS A 251 2.13 14.43 -4.35
CA HIS A 251 1.12 14.18 -5.35
C HIS A 251 1.25 15.16 -6.51
N ARG A 252 1.48 14.64 -7.72
CA ARG A 252 1.59 15.48 -8.92
C ARG A 252 0.25 16.16 -9.21
N ALA A 253 0.22 17.49 -9.14
CA ALA A 253 -0.81 18.37 -9.70
C ALA A 253 -0.18 19.18 -10.87
N PRO A 254 -0.97 19.60 -11.87
CA PRO A 254 -0.47 20.49 -12.92
C PRO A 254 0.14 21.79 -12.33
N ASP A 255 1.26 22.25 -12.90
CA ASP A 255 1.82 23.59 -12.74
C ASP A 255 2.26 24.07 -11.35
N GLU A 256 2.80 23.20 -10.49
CA GLU A 256 3.26 23.62 -9.16
C GLU A 256 4.66 23.11 -8.80
N ALA A 257 5.56 24.05 -8.48
CA ALA A 257 6.86 23.77 -7.90
C ALA A 257 6.76 23.69 -6.38
N GLY A 258 7.20 22.55 -5.85
CA GLY A 258 7.09 22.23 -4.46
C GLY A 258 8.05 22.97 -3.50
N LYS A 259 7.61 23.25 -2.26
CA LYS A 259 8.45 23.78 -1.17
C LYS A 259 9.57 22.79 -0.81
N LYS A 260 10.81 23.27 -0.86
CA LYS A 260 12.00 22.49 -0.48
C LYS A 260 12.32 22.64 1.00
N ALA A 261 12.68 21.52 1.61
CA ALA A 261 13.20 21.45 2.97
C ALA A 261 14.74 21.35 2.94
N ALA A 262 15.38 21.41 4.12
CA ALA A 262 16.82 21.22 4.26
C ALA A 262 17.28 19.91 3.56
N PRO A 263 18.47 19.87 2.93
CA PRO A 263 18.96 18.67 2.27
C PRO A 263 19.17 17.52 3.27
N LEU A 264 19.10 16.26 2.79
CA LEU A 264 19.18 15.08 3.66
C LEU A 264 20.39 15.05 4.58
N ARG A 265 21.56 15.54 4.10
CA ARG A 265 22.82 15.58 4.86
C ARG A 265 22.80 16.50 6.08
N GLU A 266 21.87 17.45 6.12
CA GLU A 266 21.74 18.46 7.20
C GLU A 266 20.66 18.06 8.22
N LEU A 267 19.99 16.92 8.01
CA LEU A 267 18.92 16.46 8.89
C LEU A 267 19.49 15.84 10.17
N ASN A 268 18.88 16.21 11.30
CA ASN A 268 19.06 15.53 12.57
C ASN A 268 17.88 14.55 12.78
N PRO A 269 18.12 13.23 12.86
CA PRO A 269 17.06 12.24 13.10
C PRO A 269 16.26 12.44 14.40
N ALA A 270 16.78 13.19 15.37
CA ALA A 270 16.06 13.52 16.60
C ALA A 270 14.98 14.61 16.40
N ASN A 271 14.90 15.24 15.22
CA ASN A 271 13.99 16.32 14.89
C ASN A 271 13.06 15.96 13.73
N GLY A 272 11.97 16.73 13.58
CA GLY A 272 11.07 16.62 12.43
C GLY A 272 10.38 15.26 12.32
N CYS A 273 10.20 14.77 11.09
CA CYS A 273 9.46 13.55 10.77
C CYS A 273 9.98 12.27 11.47
N LEU A 274 11.26 12.25 11.85
CA LEU A 274 11.91 11.09 12.50
C LEU A 274 11.88 11.15 14.04
N SER A 275 11.44 12.29 14.61
CA SER A 275 11.45 12.50 16.07
C SER A 275 10.34 11.79 16.85
N GLY A 276 9.35 11.22 16.15
CA GLY A 276 8.12 10.70 16.75
C GLY A 276 7.15 11.77 17.27
N LYS A 277 7.51 13.06 17.19
CA LYS A 277 6.68 14.17 17.68
C LYS A 277 5.74 14.73 16.60
N ALA A 278 4.67 15.36 17.07
CA ALA A 278 3.80 16.20 16.26
C ALA A 278 4.51 17.52 15.90
N GLY A 279 4.26 18.05 14.70
CA GLY A 279 4.78 19.34 14.26
C GLY A 279 4.22 19.75 12.91
N SER A 280 4.79 20.77 12.29
CA SER A 280 4.40 21.30 10.97
C SER A 280 4.90 20.45 9.79
N TRP A 281 5.15 19.17 10.02
CA TRP A 281 5.68 18.22 9.05
C TRP A 281 4.78 16.97 8.96
N PRO A 282 4.83 16.21 7.85
CA PRO A 282 4.10 14.96 7.73
C PRO A 282 4.47 13.97 8.83
N ARG A 283 3.46 13.38 9.48
CA ARG A 283 3.65 12.33 10.49
C ARG A 283 3.56 10.96 9.81
N TYR A 284 4.71 10.31 9.71
CA TYR A 284 4.81 8.90 9.36
C TYR A 284 4.71 8.06 10.64
N SER A 285 3.92 7.00 10.62
CA SER A 285 3.85 6.05 11.75
C SER A 285 4.99 5.03 11.65
N LEU A 286 6.24 5.51 11.66
CA LEU A 286 7.41 4.64 11.46
C LEU A 286 7.60 3.70 12.64
N SER A 287 8.00 2.45 12.37
CA SER A 287 8.51 1.56 13.41
C SER A 287 9.93 1.95 13.84
N ASP A 288 10.37 1.50 15.01
CA ASP A 288 11.74 1.73 15.49
C ASP A 288 12.79 1.23 14.49
N ARG A 289 12.54 0.06 13.86
CA ARG A 289 13.40 -0.48 12.81
C ARG A 289 13.50 0.48 11.62
N GLN A 290 12.38 0.99 11.13
CA GLN A 290 12.36 1.92 10.00
C GLN A 290 13.08 3.24 10.34
N THR A 291 12.82 3.80 11.52
CA THR A 291 13.49 5.01 12.01
C THR A 291 15.00 4.82 12.10
N ASN A 292 15.45 3.69 12.65
CA ASN A 292 16.87 3.35 12.77
C ASN A 292 17.54 3.17 11.40
N SER A 293 16.90 2.46 10.46
CA SER A 293 17.41 2.31 9.09
C SER A 293 17.53 3.65 8.38
N ILE A 294 16.51 4.51 8.45
CA ILE A 294 16.57 5.86 7.84
C ILE A 294 17.69 6.67 8.48
N ALA A 295 17.83 6.65 9.82
CA ALA A 295 18.90 7.35 10.52
C ALA A 295 20.30 6.83 10.10
N ALA A 296 20.46 5.52 9.88
CA ALA A 296 21.69 4.93 9.37
C ALA A 296 22.00 5.43 7.95
N ALA A 297 21.00 5.47 7.07
CA ALA A 297 21.16 5.97 5.70
C ALA A 297 21.57 7.45 5.66
N LEU A 298 21.00 8.30 6.52
CA LEU A 298 21.33 9.74 6.59
C LEU A 298 22.76 10.00 7.08
N LYS A 299 23.32 9.11 7.91
CA LYS A 299 24.69 9.21 8.43
C LYS A 299 25.73 8.56 7.52
N SER A 300 25.29 7.72 6.59
CA SER A 300 26.17 6.93 5.72
C SER A 300 26.93 7.83 4.75
N LYS A 301 28.26 7.66 4.71
CA LYS A 301 29.15 8.27 3.71
C LYS A 301 29.62 7.25 2.66
N ARG A 302 28.78 6.25 2.39
CA ARG A 302 29.13 5.14 1.51
C ARG A 302 29.47 5.64 0.09
N PRO A 303 30.37 4.94 -0.62
CA PRO A 303 30.67 5.24 -2.02
C PRO A 303 29.42 5.01 -2.88
N HIS A 304 29.57 5.17 -4.18
CA HIS A 304 28.52 4.81 -5.12
C HIS A 304 28.13 3.33 -4.97
N PRO A 305 26.85 2.98 -5.21
CA PRO A 305 26.44 1.59 -5.23
C PRO A 305 27.23 0.83 -6.30
N THR A 306 27.73 -0.35 -5.92
CA THR A 306 28.27 -1.33 -6.84
C THR A 306 27.13 -1.92 -7.69
N PRO A 307 27.43 -2.61 -8.81
CA PRO A 307 26.40 -3.32 -9.56
C PRO A 307 25.59 -4.32 -8.71
N SER A 308 26.23 -4.97 -7.73
CA SER A 308 25.53 -5.86 -6.79
C SER A 308 24.57 -5.10 -5.88
N ASP A 309 24.99 -3.94 -5.34
CA ASP A 309 24.10 -3.08 -4.55
C ASP A 309 22.90 -2.61 -5.37
N GLU A 310 23.11 -2.25 -6.64
CA GLU A 310 22.02 -1.83 -7.54
C GLU A 310 21.01 -2.95 -7.77
N ILE A 311 21.48 -4.19 -7.98
CA ILE A 311 20.63 -5.36 -8.13
C ILE A 311 19.82 -5.60 -6.85
N GLU A 312 20.45 -5.59 -5.68
CA GLU A 312 19.79 -5.80 -4.39
C GLU A 312 18.71 -4.72 -4.13
N LEU A 313 19.03 -3.45 -4.41
CA LEU A 313 18.08 -2.35 -4.33
C LEU A 313 16.89 -2.52 -5.28
N ILE A 314 17.12 -2.98 -6.52
CA ILE A 314 16.07 -3.22 -7.50
C ILE A 314 15.19 -4.40 -7.06
N MET A 315 15.80 -5.54 -6.73
CA MET A 315 15.08 -6.74 -6.30
C MET A 315 14.24 -6.48 -5.06
N THR A 316 14.79 -5.77 -4.07
CA THR A 316 14.06 -5.38 -2.87
C THR A 316 12.94 -4.39 -3.24
N ARG A 317 13.22 -3.30 -3.96
CA ARG A 317 12.20 -2.30 -4.32
C ARG A 317 10.99 -2.90 -5.04
N HIS A 318 11.25 -3.84 -5.94
CA HIS A 318 10.23 -4.49 -6.76
C HIS A 318 9.64 -5.75 -6.12
N ASN A 319 10.03 -6.07 -4.88
CA ASN A 319 9.57 -7.24 -4.14
C ASN A 319 9.88 -8.58 -4.85
N CYS A 320 10.92 -8.62 -5.69
CA CYS A 320 11.29 -9.82 -6.44
C CYS A 320 11.66 -10.98 -5.50
N LEU A 321 12.21 -10.65 -4.33
CA LEU A 321 12.63 -11.63 -3.32
C LEU A 321 11.46 -12.32 -2.61
N ALA A 322 10.23 -11.87 -2.78
CA ALA A 322 9.05 -12.57 -2.26
C ALA A 322 8.79 -13.91 -2.99
N CYS A 323 9.30 -14.05 -4.22
CA CYS A 323 9.14 -15.25 -5.04
C CYS A 323 10.49 -15.87 -5.44
N HIS A 324 11.48 -15.05 -5.78
CA HIS A 324 12.79 -15.51 -6.22
C HIS A 324 13.79 -15.53 -5.08
N SER A 325 14.64 -16.55 -5.07
CA SER A 325 15.81 -16.60 -4.20
C SER A 325 17.05 -16.08 -4.93
N ARG A 326 17.96 -15.43 -4.18
CA ARG A 326 19.28 -15.01 -4.65
C ARG A 326 20.22 -14.88 -3.47
N ASP A 327 21.42 -15.47 -3.57
CA ASP A 327 22.49 -15.32 -2.58
C ASP A 327 21.99 -15.59 -1.14
N ASP A 328 21.20 -16.67 -0.98
CA ASP A 328 20.52 -17.12 0.25
C ASP A 328 19.37 -16.22 0.79
N PHE A 329 19.02 -15.15 0.07
CA PHE A 329 17.88 -14.29 0.40
C PHE A 329 16.65 -14.58 -0.46
N GLY A 330 15.47 -14.35 0.11
CA GLY A 330 14.18 -14.44 -0.58
C GLY A 330 13.65 -15.87 -0.75
N GLY A 331 12.82 -16.04 -1.78
CA GLY A 331 12.09 -17.28 -2.03
C GLY A 331 10.69 -17.28 -1.39
N ILE A 332 9.86 -18.19 -1.88
CA ILE A 332 8.45 -18.26 -1.47
C ILE A 332 8.34 -18.67 0.01
N ALA A 333 7.73 -17.80 0.82
CA ALA A 333 7.49 -18.06 2.23
C ALA A 333 6.70 -19.38 2.44
N PRO A 334 7.04 -20.21 3.45
CA PRO A 334 6.39 -21.51 3.65
C PRO A 334 4.87 -21.45 3.77
N GLY A 335 4.33 -20.41 4.41
CA GLY A 335 2.89 -20.20 4.56
C GLY A 335 2.16 -19.86 3.25
N ARG A 336 2.89 -19.32 2.26
CA ARG A 336 2.36 -18.92 0.95
C ARG A 336 2.55 -19.97 -0.12
N ARG A 337 3.54 -20.85 0.02
CA ARG A 337 3.88 -21.92 -0.94
C ARG A 337 2.68 -22.72 -1.48
N PRO A 338 1.65 -23.08 -0.69
CA PRO A 338 0.49 -23.81 -1.21
C PRO A 338 -0.32 -23.06 -2.30
N TRP A 339 -0.13 -21.76 -2.45
CA TRP A 339 -0.86 -20.91 -3.38
C TRP A 339 -0.11 -20.64 -4.69
N PHE A 340 1.13 -21.10 -4.82
CA PHE A 340 1.90 -20.99 -6.05
C PHE A 340 1.64 -22.20 -6.96
N THR A 341 0.39 -22.42 -7.34
CA THR A 341 -0.05 -23.64 -8.06
C THR A 341 0.23 -23.62 -9.58
N THR A 342 1.12 -22.74 -10.05
CA THR A 342 1.41 -22.62 -11.49
C THR A 342 2.30 -23.77 -11.93
N THR A 343 1.94 -24.43 -13.03
CA THR A 343 2.73 -25.49 -13.66
C THR A 343 3.79 -24.95 -14.63
N ASN A 344 3.89 -23.61 -14.78
CA ASN A 344 4.83 -22.99 -15.69
C ASN A 344 6.24 -23.02 -15.11
N VAL A 345 7.03 -23.98 -15.62
CA VAL A 345 8.43 -24.22 -15.24
C VAL A 345 9.36 -23.01 -15.40
N ASN A 346 8.95 -21.99 -16.16
CA ASN A 346 9.74 -20.77 -16.37
C ASN A 346 9.55 -19.69 -15.29
N LEU A 347 8.67 -19.89 -14.29
CA LEU A 347 8.36 -18.89 -13.25
C LEU A 347 9.09 -19.11 -11.90
N GLY A 348 10.02 -20.07 -11.80
CA GLY A 348 10.85 -20.27 -10.60
C GLY A 348 10.40 -21.42 -9.68
N GLU A 349 11.34 -21.83 -8.80
CA GLU A 349 11.50 -23.17 -8.17
C GLU A 349 10.48 -24.23 -8.61
N GLN A 350 10.55 -24.54 -9.91
CA GLN A 350 9.93 -25.69 -10.58
C GLN A 350 8.47 -25.93 -10.18
N ALA A 351 7.63 -24.89 -10.34
CA ALA A 351 6.17 -25.01 -10.34
C ALA A 351 5.60 -25.71 -9.10
N SER A 352 5.27 -24.99 -8.03
CA SER A 352 4.79 -25.65 -6.81
C SER A 352 3.56 -26.54 -7.08
N VAL A 353 3.82 -27.84 -6.87
CA VAL A 353 3.07 -29.09 -7.09
C VAL A 353 2.77 -29.48 -8.54
#